data_AF-A0A530HDC7-F1
#
_entry.id   AF-A0A530HDC7-F1
#
_cell.length_a   1.000
_cell.length_b   1.000
_cell.length_c   1.000
_cell.angle_alpha   90.00
_cell.angle_beta   90.00
_cell.angle_gamma   90.00
#
_symmetry.space_group_name_H-M   'P 1'
#
loop_
_entity.id
_entity.type
_entity.pdbx_description
1 polymer ?
#
loop_
_entity_poly.entity_id
_entity_poly.type
_entity_poly.pdbx_seq_one_letter_code
_entity_poly.pdbx_strand_id
1 'polypeptide(L)' 'VLEGRPHIEDAIRNRQVQIVFNTTDGQKAVSDSKSLRRATLMQKVPYYTTLSGAAAVAEAIAALRAGNLEVRPLQEYFS' A
#
# COMPACT_ATOMS: atom_id res chain seq x y z
N VAL A 1 1.94 18.85 -3.04
CA VAL A 1 2.25 19.17 -4.47
C VAL A 1 3.15 20.41 -4.57
N LEU A 2 4.12 20.59 -3.65
CA LEU A 2 4.91 21.82 -3.56
C LEU A 2 6.22 21.79 -4.38
N GLU A 3 6.64 20.62 -4.87
CA GLU A 3 7.99 20.42 -5.43
C GLU A 3 8.05 20.35 -6.98
N GLY A 4 7.01 20.76 -7.70
CA GLY A 4 7.03 20.76 -9.19
C GLY A 4 6.74 19.39 -9.81
N ARG A 5 7.06 19.22 -11.12
CA ARG A 5 6.80 18.01 -11.91
C ARG A 5 8.10 17.36 -12.42
N PRO A 6 8.14 16.03 -12.59
CA PRO A 6 7.08 15.06 -12.26
C PRO A 6 6.99 14.78 -10.74
N HIS A 7 5.77 14.62 -10.22
CA HIS A 7 5.55 14.27 -8.81
C HIS A 7 5.08 12.83 -8.64
N ILE A 8 5.00 12.37 -7.39
CA ILE A 8 4.56 11.01 -7.06
C ILE A 8 3.17 10.66 -7.60
N GLU A 9 2.23 11.61 -7.71
CA GLU A 9 0.90 11.28 -8.25
C GLU A 9 0.95 11.04 -9.76
N ASP A 10 1.88 11.67 -10.50
CA ASP A 10 2.13 11.38 -11.91
C ASP A 10 2.66 9.95 -12.06
N ALA A 11 3.62 9.54 -11.22
CA ALA A 11 4.14 8.17 -11.22
C ALA A 11 3.05 7.13 -10.89
N ILE A 12 2.16 7.43 -9.93
CA ILE A 12 1.00 6.58 -9.60
C ILE A 12 0.03 6.50 -10.80
N ARG A 13 -0.29 7.62 -11.45
CA ARG A 13 -1.15 7.66 -12.64
C ARG A 13 -0.56 6.92 -13.83
N ASN A 14 0.75 6.99 -14.00
CA ASN A 14 1.49 6.30 -15.05
C ASN A 14 1.77 4.82 -14.72
N ARG A 15 1.20 4.28 -13.63
CA ARG A 15 1.36 2.89 -13.18
C ARG A 15 2.82 2.48 -12.91
N GLN A 16 3.66 3.46 -12.60
CA GLN A 16 5.07 3.23 -12.24
C GLN A 16 5.22 2.81 -10.78
N VAL A 17 4.16 2.96 -9.96
CA VAL A 17 4.12 2.56 -8.55
C VAL A 17 3.11 1.43 -8.36
N GLN A 18 3.55 0.32 -7.75
CA GLN A 18 2.73 -0.88 -7.55
C GLN A 18 2.19 -1.01 -6.11
N ILE A 19 2.82 -0.38 -5.13
CA ILE A 19 2.41 -0.35 -3.71
C ILE A 19 2.76 1.01 -3.12
N VAL A 20 1.91 1.55 -2.23
CA VAL A 20 2.16 2.79 -1.49
C VAL A 20 2.08 2.55 0.03
N PHE A 21 3.12 2.95 0.74
CA PHE A 21 3.12 3.10 2.20
C PHE A 21 3.08 4.59 2.55
N ASN A 22 2.00 5.06 3.18
CA ASN A 22 1.83 6.46 3.57
C ASN A 22 1.45 6.56 5.05
N THR A 23 2.46 6.64 5.91
CA THR A 23 2.28 6.95 7.33
C THR A 23 2.35 8.46 7.53
N THR A 24 1.42 9.03 8.28
CA THR A 24 1.39 10.46 8.59
C THR A 24 1.23 10.69 10.08
N ASP A 25 1.98 11.66 10.62
CA ASP A 25 1.82 12.12 11.99
C ASP A 25 1.45 13.60 12.00
N GLY A 26 0.46 13.97 12.81
CA GLY A 26 -0.08 15.32 12.90
C GLY A 26 -1.05 15.73 11.77
N GLN A 27 -1.95 16.67 12.08
CA GLN A 27 -3.02 17.11 11.17
C GLN A 27 -2.50 17.73 9.87
N LYS A 28 -1.37 18.45 9.93
CA LYS A 28 -0.75 19.08 8.75
C LYS A 28 -0.29 18.01 7.75
N ALA A 29 0.43 16.99 8.22
CA ALA A 29 0.87 15.89 7.35
C ALA A 29 -0.31 15.12 6.75
N VAL A 30 -1.39 14.93 7.51
CA VAL A 30 -2.64 14.31 7.01
C VAL A 30 -3.25 15.14 5.89
N SER A 31 -3.30 16.47 6.03
CA SER A 31 -3.81 17.37 5.00
C SER A 31 -2.92 17.37 3.75
N ASP A 32 -1.61 17.50 3.92
CA ASP A 32 -0.64 17.63 2.83
C ASP A 32 -0.54 16.35 1.99
N SER A 33 -0.84 15.19 2.57
CA SER A 33 -0.85 13.87 1.91
C SER A 33 -2.21 13.47 1.35
N LYS A 34 -3.25 14.31 1.47
CA LYS A 34 -4.61 13.99 0.99
C LYS A 34 -4.64 13.70 -0.52
N SER A 35 -3.89 14.45 -1.31
CA SER A 35 -3.85 14.29 -2.77
C SER A 35 -3.17 12.98 -3.18
N LEU A 36 -2.09 12.59 -2.50
CA LEU A 36 -1.43 11.29 -2.64
C LEU A 36 -2.41 10.14 -2.38
N ARG A 37 -3.04 10.12 -1.20
CA ARG A 37 -4.01 9.05 -0.84
C ARG A 37 -5.14 8.93 -1.87
N ARG A 38 -5.66 10.08 -2.33
CA ARG A 38 -6.70 10.11 -3.37
C ARG A 38 -6.20 9.54 -4.69
N ALA A 39 -5.00 9.94 -5.15
CA ALA A 39 -4.44 9.44 -6.41
C ALA A 39 -4.23 7.92 -6.36
N THR A 40 -3.66 7.41 -5.27
CA THR A 40 -3.45 5.98 -5.03
C THR A 40 -4.76 5.19 -5.09
N LEU A 41 -5.79 5.67 -4.37
CA LEU A 41 -7.11 5.03 -4.35
C LEU A 41 -7.77 5.03 -5.74
N MET A 42 -7.71 6.15 -6.46
CA MET A 42 -8.30 6.26 -7.80
C MET A 42 -7.63 5.35 -8.82
N GLN A 43 -6.33 5.06 -8.65
CA GLN A 43 -5.58 4.16 -9.53
C GLN A 43 -5.61 2.70 -9.06
N LYS A 44 -6.35 2.38 -7.98
CA LYS A 44 -6.47 1.03 -7.41
C LYS A 44 -5.12 0.42 -7.03
N VAL A 45 -4.18 1.25 -6.61
CA VAL A 45 -2.87 0.80 -6.11
C VAL A 45 -3.05 0.41 -4.63
N PRO A 46 -2.59 -0.78 -4.19
CA PRO A 46 -2.58 -1.14 -2.77
C PRO A 46 -1.92 -0.06 -1.92
N TYR A 47 -2.60 0.37 -0.85
CA TYR A 47 -2.14 1.47 -0.01
C TYR A 47 -2.31 1.14 1.48
N TYR A 48 -1.29 1.49 2.26
CA TYR A 48 -1.25 1.20 3.69
C TYR A 48 -0.85 2.46 4.45
N THR A 49 -1.52 2.70 5.57
CA THR A 49 -1.38 3.95 6.33
C THR A 49 -0.76 3.76 7.71
N THR A 50 -0.39 2.52 8.06
CA THR A 50 0.24 2.16 9.33
C THR A 50 1.55 1.41 9.10
N LEU A 51 2.50 1.58 10.02
CA LEU A 51 3.76 0.81 10.00
C LEU A 51 3.50 -0.70 10.19
N SER A 52 2.55 -1.06 11.05
CA SER A 52 2.17 -2.47 11.26
C SER A 52 1.60 -3.10 9.98
N GLY A 53 0.77 -2.36 9.24
CA GLY A 53 0.26 -2.80 7.94
C GLY A 53 1.38 -2.93 6.90
N ALA A 54 2.35 -2.02 6.92
CA ALA A 54 3.52 -2.10 6.04
C ALA A 54 4.39 -3.34 6.31
N ALA A 55 4.65 -3.64 7.58
CA ALA A 55 5.41 -4.81 8.00
C ALA A 55 4.69 -6.12 7.59
N ALA A 56 3.40 -6.25 7.88
CA ALA A 56 2.61 -7.43 7.54
C ALA A 56 2.60 -7.71 6.02
N VAL A 57 2.56 -6.66 5.19
CA VAL A 57 2.58 -6.80 3.73
C VAL A 57 3.95 -7.24 3.23
N ALA A 58 5.03 -6.70 3.81
CA ALA A 58 6.38 -7.13 3.47
C ALA A 58 6.59 -8.63 3.77
N GLU A 59 6.10 -9.10 4.93
CA GLU A 59 6.10 -10.51 5.31
C GLU A 59 5.25 -11.35 4.34
N ALA A 60 4.04 -10.91 4.01
CA ALA A 60 3.17 -11.60 3.06
C ALA A 60 3.82 -11.72 1.66
N ILE A 61 4.46 -10.66 1.16
CA ILE A 61 5.19 -10.69 -0.12
C ILE A 61 6.36 -11.67 -0.05
N ALA A 62 7.11 -11.69 1.06
CA ALA A 62 8.20 -12.63 1.24
C ALA A 62 7.71 -14.08 1.26
N ALA A 63 6.62 -14.37 1.96
CA ALA A 63 5.99 -15.69 2.00
C ALA A 63 5.52 -16.14 0.61
N LEU A 64 4.84 -15.25 -0.14
CA LEU A 64 4.39 -15.53 -1.52
C LEU A 64 5.55 -15.74 -2.50
N ARG A 65 6.73 -15.15 -2.24
CA ARG A 65 7.93 -15.39 -3.04
C ARG A 65 8.65 -16.69 -2.68
N ALA A 66 8.51 -17.14 -1.44
CA ALA A 66 9.17 -18.34 -0.92
C ALA A 66 8.45 -19.64 -1.32
N GLY A 67 7.14 -19.60 -1.57
CA GLY A 67 6.36 -20.77 -1.94
C GLY A 67 4.97 -20.43 -2.48
N ASN A 68 4.23 -21.47 -2.85
CA ASN A 68 2.88 -21.33 -3.37
C ASN A 68 1.84 -21.26 -2.24
N LEU A 69 0.74 -20.55 -2.51
CA LEU A 69 -0.45 -20.58 -1.67
C LEU A 69 -1.04 -21.99 -1.67
N GLU A 70 -1.18 -22.58 -0.49
CA GLU A 70 -1.92 -23.83 -0.29
C GLU A 70 -3.38 -23.53 0.03
N VAL A 71 -4.27 -24.40 -0.42
CA VAL A 71 -5.70 -24.31 -0.15
C VAL A 71 -6.05 -25.32 0.94
N ARG A 72 -6.75 -24.87 1.98
CA ARG A 72 -7.28 -25.74 3.03
C ARG A 72 -8.76 -25.46 3.27
N PRO A 73 -9.61 -26.51 3.40
CA PRO A 73 -11.00 -26.33 3.79
C PRO A 73 -11.09 -25.84 5.24
N LEU A 74 -12.09 -25.00 5.51
CA LEU A 74 -12.26 -24.39 6.84
C LEU A 74 -12.39 -25.45 7.95
N GLN A 75 -12.99 -26.59 7.65
CA GLN A 75 -13.19 -27.70 8.59
C GLN A 75 -11.86 -28.28 9.12
N GLU A 76 -10.79 -28.25 8.33
CA GLU A 76 -9.46 -28.77 8.74
C GLU A 76 -8.86 -27.99 9.91
N TYR A 77 -9.26 -26.73 10.11
CA TYR A 77 -8.78 -25.90 11.22
C TYR A 77 -9.50 -26.18 12.55
N PHE A 78 -10.60 -26.92 12.53
CA PHE A 78 -11.46 -27.18 13.69
C PHE A 78 -11.54 -28.65 14.11
N SER A 79 -10.88 -29.54 13.36
CA SER A 79 -10.69 -30.97 13.70
C SER A 79 -9.46 -31.17 14.57
#